data_AF-X0S4G5-F1
#
_entry.id   AF-X0S4G5-F1
#
_cell.length_a   1.000
_cell.length_b   1.000
_cell.length_c   1.000
_cell.angle_alpha   90.00
_cell.angle_beta   90.00
_cell.angle_gamma   90.00
#
_symmetry.space_group_name_H-M   'P 1'
#
loop_
_entity.id
_entity.type
_entity.pdbx_description
1 polymer ?
#
loop_
_entity_poly.entity_id
_entity_poly.type
_entity_poly.pdbx_seq_one_letter_code
_entity_poly.pdbx_strand_id
1 'polypeptide(L)' 'MWCDKKTVNVVIGTPIYRQGAYVLDKFLYNQKQIQQSYPLSELILATSEYDFIKELESLVSFWKLKVLLCSIENSRFINT' A
#
# COMPACT_ATOMS: atom_id res chain seq x y z
N MET A 1 35.75 -1.82 -4.51
CA MET A 1 34.92 -2.60 -3.58
C MET A 1 33.48 -2.36 -3.97
N TRP A 2 32.93 -3.22 -4.83
CA TRP A 2 31.56 -3.06 -5.35
C TRP A 2 30.60 -3.72 -4.36
N CYS A 3 29.86 -2.90 -3.61
CA CYS A 3 28.66 -3.37 -2.94
C CYS A 3 27.55 -3.31 -3.99
N ASP A 4 27.29 -4.42 -4.67
CA ASP A 4 26.00 -4.63 -5.33
C ASP A 4 24.93 -4.60 -4.22
N LYS A 5 24.37 -3.41 -3.98
CA LYS A 5 23.18 -3.24 -3.15
C LYS A 5 22.09 -4.03 -3.86
N LYS A 6 21.82 -5.25 -3.39
CA LYS A 6 20.58 -5.98 -3.67
C LYS A 6 19.44 -4.97 -3.57
N THR A 7 18.74 -4.77 -4.68
CA THR A 7 17.51 -4.00 -4.75
C THR A 7 16.48 -4.70 -3.87
N VAL A 8 16.32 -4.24 -2.63
CA VAL A 8 15.32 -4.80 -1.73
C VAL A 8 13.97 -4.26 -2.17
N ASN A 9 13.22 -5.09 -2.88
CA ASN A 9 11.85 -4.81 -3.28
C ASN A 9 10.94 -5.26 -2.14
N VAL A 10 10.43 -4.31 -1.36
CA VAL A 10 9.50 -4.61 -0.24
C VAL A 10 8.08 -4.35 -0.74
N VAL A 11 7.27 -5.39 -0.81
CA VAL A 11 5.84 -5.29 -1.11
C VAL A 11 5.06 -5.49 0.16
N ILE A 12 4.25 -4.50 0.53
CA ILE A 12 3.36 -4.55 1.70
C ILE A 12 1.95 -4.68 1.18
N GLY A 13 1.33 -5.84 1.36
CA GLY A 13 -0.09 -6.06 1.07
C GLY A 13 -0.91 -6.04 2.35
N THR A 14 -1.92 -5.18 2.45
CA THR A 14 -2.86 -5.21 3.56
C THR A 14 -4.31 -5.21 3.08
N PRO A 15 -5.16 -6.10 3.60
CA PRO A 15 -6.59 -5.91 3.49
C PRO A 15 -6.99 -4.69 4.33
N ILE A 16 -7.98 -3.94 3.83
CA ILE A 16 -8.54 -2.80 4.51
C ILE A 16 -10.05 -2.80 4.34
N TYR A 17 -10.75 -2.42 5.40
CA TYR A 17 -12.19 -2.25 5.43
C TYR A 17 -12.51 -0.98 6.20
N ARG A 18 -13.51 -0.22 5.76
CA ARG A 18 -13.76 1.17 6.18
C ARG A 18 -14.02 1.26 7.69
N GLN A 19 -14.82 0.35 8.22
CA GLN A 19 -15.21 0.37 9.64
C GLN A 19 -14.03 0.08 10.58
N GLY A 20 -12.98 -0.62 10.16
CA GLY A 20 -11.81 -0.92 10.99
C GLY A 20 -10.65 0.05 10.80
N ALA A 21 -10.77 1.01 9.89
CA ALA A 21 -9.69 1.87 9.43
C ALA A 21 -9.36 3.02 10.40
N TYR A 22 -9.61 2.88 11.70
CA TYR A 22 -9.40 3.92 12.73
C TYR A 22 -7.96 4.42 12.85
N VAL A 23 -6.99 3.63 12.37
CA VAL A 23 -5.55 3.96 12.39
C VAL A 23 -4.98 4.19 10.99
N LEU A 24 -5.85 4.37 9.98
CA LEU A 24 -5.44 4.48 8.58
C LEU A 24 -4.46 5.63 8.35
N ASP A 25 -4.68 6.80 8.94
CA ASP A 25 -3.76 7.93 8.81
C ASP A 25 -2.36 7.62 9.34
N LYS A 26 -2.28 6.97 10.51
CA LYS A 26 -1.00 6.54 11.10
C LYS A 26 -0.33 5.48 10.23
N PHE A 27 -1.11 4.55 9.69
CA PHE A 27 -0.61 3.55 8.77
C PHE A 27 -0.04 4.18 7.50
N LEU A 28 -0.78 5.07 6.83
CA LEU A 28 -0.33 5.75 5.61
C LEU A 28 0.89 6.65 5.87
N TYR A 29 0.94 7.32 7.01
CA TYR A 29 2.13 8.07 7.44
C TYR A 29 3.36 7.16 7.58
N ASN A 30 3.21 5.99 8.20
CA ASN A 30 4.30 5.01 8.31
C ASN A 30 4.73 4.51 6.92
N GLN A 31 3.79 4.22 6.03
CA GLN A 31 4.11 3.82 4.65
C GLN A 31 4.87 4.91 3.91
N LYS A 32 4.58 6.18 4.17
CA LYS A 32 5.32 7.31 3.61
C LYS A 32 6.77 7.32 4.08
N GLN A 33 7.00 7.13 5.37
CA GLN A 33 8.35 7.05 5.93
C GLN A 33 9.14 5.86 5.34
N ILE A 34 8.49 4.71 5.16
CA ILE A 34 9.08 3.53 4.54
C ILE A 34 9.45 3.81 3.09
N GLN A 35 8.54 4.35 2.28
CA GLN A 35 8.82 4.65 0.86
C GLN A 35 9.87 5.75 0.67
N GLN A 36 9.95 6.72 1.60
CA GLN A 36 11.05 7.72 1.59
C GLN A 36 12.41 7.07 1.87
N SER A 37 12.46 6.08 2.76
CA SER A 37 13.69 5.37 3.12
C SER A 37 14.06 4.28 2.11
N TYR A 38 13.05 3.68 1.47
CA TYR A 38 13.17 2.59 0.51
C TYR A 38 12.32 2.90 -0.73
N PRO A 39 12.83 3.69 -1.69
CA PRO A 39 12.07 4.17 -2.85
C PRO A 39 11.53 3.07 -3.78
N LEU A 40 12.09 1.86 -3.69
CA LEU A 40 11.62 0.69 -4.45
C LEU A 40 10.44 -0.02 -3.77
N SER A 41 10.10 0.32 -2.52
CA SER A 41 8.98 -0.33 -1.84
C SER A 41 7.63 0.01 -2.49
N GLU A 42 6.71 -0.93 -2.43
CA GLU A 42 5.36 -0.86 -3.01
C GLU A 42 4.33 -1.22 -1.95
N LEU A 43 3.22 -0.49 -1.95
CA LEU A 43 2.08 -0.76 -1.08
C LEU A 43 0.91 -1.27 -1.92
N ILE A 44 0.24 -2.31 -1.46
CA ILE A 44 -0.99 -2.83 -2.03
C ILE A 44 -2.07 -2.73 -0.96
N LEU A 45 -3.14 -2.00 -1.23
CA LEU A 45 -4.33 -1.98 -0.38
C LEU A 45 -5.46 -2.72 -1.08
N ALA A 46 -5.93 -3.78 -0.44
CA ALA A 46 -7.02 -4.60 -0.94
C ALA A 46 -8.28 -4.34 -0.11
N THR A 47 -9.41 -4.06 -0.74
CA THR A 47 -10.71 -3.89 -0.04
C THR A 47 -11.82 -4.64 -0.74
N SER A 48 -12.79 -5.18 0.00
CA SER A 48 -14.03 -5.72 -0.60
C SER A 48 -15.09 -4.62 -0.83
N GLU A 49 -14.86 -3.42 -0.31
CA GLU A 49 -15.79 -2.29 -0.41
C GLU A 49 -15.46 -1.43 -1.64
N TYR A 50 -16.19 -1.61 -2.74
CA TYR A 50 -15.91 -0.93 -4.02
C TYR A 50 -16.00 0.60 -3.93
N ASP A 51 -16.96 1.11 -3.16
CA ASP A 51 -17.15 2.55 -2.93
C ASP A 51 -16.04 3.16 -2.05
N PHE A 52 -15.37 2.33 -1.25
CA PHE A 52 -14.25 2.75 -0.41
C PHE A 52 -12.96 2.98 -1.22
N ILE A 53 -12.82 2.36 -2.40
CA ILE A 53 -11.64 2.55 -3.28
C ILE A 53 -11.41 4.03 -3.61
N LYS A 54 -12.48 4.77 -3.95
CA LYS A 54 -12.38 6.21 -4.27
C LYS A 54 -11.87 7.06 -3.09
N GLU A 55 -12.28 6.68 -1.88
CA GLU A 55 -11.84 7.34 -0.66
C GLU A 55 -10.34 7.04 -0.40
N LEU A 56 -9.93 5.79 -0.59
CA LEU A 56 -8.53 5.36 -0.51
C LEU A 56 -7.66 6.06 -1.57
N GLU A 57 -8.14 6.24 -2.80
CA GLU A 57 -7.44 6.99 -3.85
C GLU A 57 -7.14 8.42 -3.40
N SER A 58 -8.14 9.10 -2.81
CA SER A 58 -7.97 10.46 -2.30
C SER A 58 -6.93 10.52 -1.19
N LEU A 59 -7.00 9.60 -0.22
CA LEU A 59 -6.05 9.53 0.90
C LEU A 59 -4.63 9.23 0.43
N VAL A 60 -4.46 8.22 -0.42
CA VAL A 60 -3.15 7.83 -0.98
C VAL A 60 -2.52 8.98 -1.78
N SER A 61 -3.33 9.70 -2.57
CA SER A 61 -2.90 10.87 -3.32
C SER A 61 -2.44 12.00 -2.40
N PHE A 62 -3.21 12.29 -1.35
CA PHE A 62 -2.84 13.27 -0.33
C PHE A 62 -1.48 12.95 0.32
N TRP A 63 -1.23 11.68 0.64
CA TRP A 63 0.04 11.23 1.24
C TRP A 63 1.20 11.11 0.24
N LYS A 64 0.92 11.14 -1.08
CA LYS A 64 1.87 10.95 -2.19
C LYS A 64 2.56 9.58 -2.16
N LEU A 65 1.80 8.52 -1.92
CA LEU A 65 2.31 7.15 -1.84
C LEU A 65 2.25 6.42 -3.19
N LYS A 66 3.23 5.55 -3.45
CA LYS A 66 3.20 4.57 -4.54
C LYS A 66 2.36 3.36 -4.09
N VAL A 67 1.10 3.30 -4.53
CA VAL A 67 0.14 2.28 -4.07
C VAL A 67 -0.61 1.66 -5.24
N LEU A 68 -0.83 0.35 -5.17
CA LEU A 68 -1.80 -0.35 -5.98
C LEU A 68 -3.06 -0.60 -5.14
N LEU A 69 -4.21 -0.08 -5.59
CA LEU A 69 -5.50 -0.35 -4.97
C LEU A 69 -6.19 -1.48 -5.73
N CYS A 70 -6.70 -2.47 -5.01
CA CYS A 70 -7.43 -3.57 -5.64
C CYS A 70 -8.70 -3.94 -4.86
N SER A 71 -9.73 -4.37 -5.60
CA SER A 71 -10.86 -5.04 -4.99
C SER A 71 -10.49 -6.49 -4.66
N ILE A 72 -10.84 -6.96 -3.47
CA ILE A 72 -10.59 -8.36 -3.05
C ILE A 72 -11.30 -9.35 -3.98
N GLU A 73 -12.46 -8.98 -4.54
CA GLU A 73 -13.19 -9.80 -5.51
C GLU A 73 -12.41 -10.01 -6.83
N ASN A 74 -11.47 -9.10 -7.13
CA ASN A 74 -10.58 -9.18 -8.28
C ASN A 74 -9.14 -9.58 -7.90
N SER A 75 -8.84 -9.79 -6.62
CA SER A 75 -7.47 -10.07 -6.18
C SER A 75 -7.16 -11.57 -6.28
N ARG A 76 -6.81 -12.03 -7.48
CA ARG A 76 -6.10 -13.31 -7.71
C ARG A 76 -4.59 -13.22 -7.38
N PHE A 77 -4.20 -12.35 -6.47
CA PHE A 77 -2.81 -12.16 -6.03
C PHE A 77 -2.72 -12.79 -4.61
N ILE A 78 -1.92 -13.78 -4.26
CA ILE A 78 -0.68 -14.35 -4.80
C ILE A 78 -0.65 -15.83 -4.35
N ASN A 79 -0.87 -16.78 -5.26
CA ASN A 79 -0.41 -18.17 -5.08
C ASN A 79 0.75 -18.35 -6.05
N THR A 80 1.95 -17.98 -5.60
CA THR A 80 3.24 -18.38 -6.21
C THR A 80 4.12 -18.93 -5.12
#